data_AF-A0A2N5JP20-F1
#
_entry.id   AF-A0A2N5JP20-F1
#
_cell.length_a   1.000
_cell.length_b   1.000
_cell.length_c   1.000
_cell.angle_alpha   90.00
_cell.angle_beta   90.00
_cell.angle_gamma   90.00
#
_symmetry.space_group_name_H-M   'P 1'
#
loop_
_entity.id
_entity.type
_entity.pdbx_description
1 polymer ?
#
loop_
_entity_poly.entity_id
_entity_poly.type
_entity_poly.pdbx_seq_one_letter_code
_entity_poly.pdbx_strand_id
1 'polypeptide(L)'
;MSSAELLPQVLEPLLEDFRYWFDRSHELLSNNRISFLSEADQDDLRRRVEEAQQSVRVATTMFALSDKKVGIDPIVVMDWHKLLMECQAVGMRYRQQ
;
A
#
# COMPACT_ATOMS: atom_id res chain seq x y z
N MET A 1 -11.42 7.54 -26.10
CA MET A 1 -10.25 7.77 -25.22
C MET A 1 -9.26 6.66 -25.51
N SER A 2 -8.00 7.00 -25.72
CA SER A 2 -6.94 6.01 -25.96
C SER A 2 -6.46 5.41 -24.63
N SER A 3 -5.89 4.20 -24.65
CA SER A 3 -5.33 3.57 -23.44
C SER A 3 -4.26 4.44 -22.75
N ALA A 4 -3.59 5.32 -23.49
CA ALA A 4 -2.59 6.26 -22.95
C ALA A 4 -3.21 7.38 -22.08
N GLU A 5 -4.46 7.76 -22.35
CA GLU A 5 -5.19 8.79 -21.56
C GLU A 5 -5.87 8.18 -20.34
N LEU A 6 -6.21 6.88 -20.39
CA LEU A 6 -6.84 6.15 -19.29
C LEU A 6 -5.85 5.80 -18.18
N LEU A 7 -4.60 5.53 -18.53
CA LEU A 7 -3.57 5.15 -17.57
C LEU A 7 -3.40 6.16 -16.42
N PRO A 8 -3.18 7.48 -16.65
CA PRO A 8 -3.10 8.46 -15.55
C PRO A 8 -4.38 8.58 -14.74
N GLN A 9 -5.54 8.47 -15.37
CA GLN A 9 -6.83 8.58 -14.67
C GLN A 9 -7.10 7.42 -13.71
N VAL A 10 -6.44 6.27 -13.90
CA VAL A 10 -6.58 5.09 -13.03
C VAL A 10 -5.40 4.96 -12.08
N LEU A 11 -4.18 5.08 -12.60
CA LEU A 11 -2.98 4.74 -11.84
C LEU A 11 -2.64 5.82 -10.81
N GLU A 12 -2.86 7.09 -11.11
CA GLU A 12 -2.60 8.19 -10.17
C GLU A 12 -3.45 8.10 -8.90
N PRO A 13 -4.79 8.03 -8.96
CA PRO A 13 -5.59 7.86 -7.74
C PRO A 13 -5.31 6.54 -7.04
N LEU A 14 -5.05 5.46 -7.79
CA LEU A 14 -4.71 4.16 -7.20
C LEU A 14 -3.41 4.21 -6.37
N LEU A 15 -2.39 4.92 -6.84
CA LEU A 15 -1.14 5.10 -6.10
C LEU A 15 -1.33 5.96 -4.86
N GLU A 16 -2.19 6.98 -4.93
CA GLU A 16 -2.57 7.78 -3.76
C GLU A 16 -3.32 6.95 -2.72
N ASP A 17 -4.23 6.08 -3.15
CA ASP A 17 -4.94 5.14 -2.28
C ASP A 17 -3.95 4.21 -1.57
N PHE A 18 -3.02 3.59 -2.30
CA PHE A 18 -2.01 2.73 -1.68
C PHE A 18 -1.17 3.47 -0.64
N ARG A 19 -0.71 4.69 -0.96
CA ARG A 19 0.03 5.53 -0.01
C ARG A 19 -0.79 5.77 1.26
N TYR A 20 -2.01 6.29 1.10
CA TYR A 20 -2.88 6.63 2.24
C TYR A 20 -3.14 5.42 3.14
N TRP A 21 -3.45 4.27 2.56
CA TRP A 21 -3.78 3.09 3.34
C TRP A 21 -2.57 2.42 3.98
N PHE A 22 -1.40 2.45 3.35
CA PHE A 22 -0.19 1.96 3.97
C PHE A 22 0.28 2.88 5.11
N ASP A 23 0.17 4.19 4.96
CA ASP A 23 0.46 5.13 6.06
C ASP A 23 -0.41 4.84 7.28
N ARG A 24 -1.72 4.64 7.05
CA ARG A 24 -2.66 4.30 8.12
C ARG A 24 -2.39 2.93 8.75
N SER A 25 -1.94 1.97 7.96
CA SER A 25 -1.58 0.63 8.45
C SER A 25 -0.31 0.69 9.29
N HIS A 26 0.70 1.46 8.85
CA HIS A 26 1.94 1.68 9.58
C HIS A 26 1.69 2.36 10.92
N GLU A 27 0.87 3.42 10.95
CA GLU A 27 0.46 4.09 12.18
C GLU A 27 -0.20 3.14 13.18
N LEU A 28 -1.11 2.28 12.71
CA LEU A 28 -1.77 1.28 13.55
C LEU A 28 -0.74 0.33 14.17
N LEU A 29 0.14 -0.24 13.35
CA LEU A 29 1.14 -1.25 13.74
C LEU A 29 2.29 -0.68 14.57
N SER A 30 2.56 0.62 14.50
CA SER A 30 3.65 1.27 15.23
C SER A 30 3.20 1.82 16.58
N ASN A 31 1.96 2.32 16.67
CA ASN A 31 1.49 3.05 17.84
C ASN A 31 0.62 2.22 18.79
N ASN A 32 0.27 0.99 18.43
CA ASN A 32 -0.64 0.15 19.21
C ASN A 32 -0.04 -1.23 19.42
N ARG A 33 -0.26 -1.83 20.59
CA ARG A 33 -0.01 -3.25 20.82
C ARG A 33 -1.22 -4.05 20.38
N ILE A 34 -1.08 -4.89 19.36
CA ILE A 34 -2.19 -5.69 18.83
C ILE A 34 -2.21 -7.05 19.55
N SER A 35 -3.08 -7.20 20.53
CA SER A 35 -3.08 -8.33 21.47
C SER A 35 -3.19 -9.73 20.85
N PHE A 36 -3.80 -9.84 19.65
CA PHE A 36 -3.96 -11.10 18.94
C PHE A 36 -2.81 -11.44 17.98
N LEU A 37 -1.83 -10.55 17.84
CA LEU A 37 -0.59 -10.82 17.10
C LEU A 37 0.54 -11.04 18.10
N SER A 38 1.49 -11.92 17.76
CA SER A 38 2.76 -11.93 18.46
C SER A 38 3.55 -10.66 18.12
N GLU A 39 4.50 -10.26 18.97
CA GLU A 39 5.37 -9.10 18.70
C GLU A 39 6.15 -9.31 17.39
N ALA A 40 6.61 -10.54 17.13
CA ALA A 40 7.30 -10.89 15.89
C ALA A 40 6.41 -10.76 14.64
N ASP A 41 5.16 -11.22 14.72
CA ASP A 41 4.22 -11.11 13.59
C ASP A 41 3.83 -9.65 13.31
N GLN A 42 3.63 -8.85 14.37
CA GLN A 42 3.34 -7.43 14.24
C GLN A 42 4.52 -6.67 13.63
N ASP A 43 5.76 -7.00 14.03
CA ASP A 43 6.98 -6.41 13.50
C ASP A 43 7.23 -6.81 12.04
N ASP A 44 7.01 -8.07 11.67
CA ASP A 44 7.11 -8.52 10.28
C ASP A 44 6.10 -7.80 9.38
N LEU A 45 4.84 -7.70 9.82
CA LEU A 45 3.81 -6.99 9.07
C LEU A 45 4.16 -5.50 8.91
N ARG A 46 4.66 -4.85 9.97
CA ARG A 46 5.11 -3.45 9.90
C ARG A 46 6.25 -3.28 8.89
N ARG A 47 7.26 -4.14 8.91
CA ARG A 47 8.38 -4.11 7.96
C ARG A 47 7.90 -4.26 6.52
N ARG A 48 6.99 -5.20 6.25
CA ARG A 48 6.40 -5.39 4.91
C ARG A 48 5.63 -4.15 4.45
N VAL A 49 4.92 -3.47 5.35
CA VAL A 49 4.26 -2.18 5.06
C VAL A 49 5.28 -1.09 4.72
N GLU A 50 6.37 -0.98 5.46
CA GLU A 50 7.44 0.01 5.19
C GLU A 50 8.09 -0.20 3.80
N GLU A 51 8.35 -1.46 3.45
CA GLU A 51 8.86 -1.85 2.14
C GLU A 51 7.87 -1.49 1.01
N ALA A 52 6.58 -1.76 1.22
CA ALA A 52 5.54 -1.40 0.27
C ALA A 52 5.38 0.12 0.12
N GLN A 53 5.43 0.89 1.21
CA GLN A 53 5.41 2.35 1.16
C GLN A 53 6.58 2.88 0.33
N GLN A 54 7.79 2.34 0.50
CA GLN A 54 8.94 2.74 -0.30
C GLN A 54 8.75 2.40 -1.78
N SER A 55 8.24 1.20 -2.08
CA SER A 55 7.96 0.76 -3.44
C SER A 55 6.92 1.66 -4.13
N VAL A 56 5.82 2.00 -3.45
CA VAL A 56 4.78 2.91 -3.95
C VAL A 56 5.35 4.31 -4.19
N ARG A 57 6.18 4.85 -3.28
CA ARG A 57 6.84 6.15 -3.46
C ARG A 57 7.72 6.19 -4.70
N VAL A 58 8.53 5.14 -4.92
CA VAL A 58 9.41 5.03 -6.09
C VAL A 58 8.56 4.97 -7.36
N ALA A 59 7.55 4.10 -7.38
CA ALA A 59 6.67 3.95 -8.54
C ALA A 59 5.92 5.25 -8.88
N THR A 60 5.42 5.97 -7.86
CA THR A 60 4.75 7.27 -8.03
C THR A 60 5.70 8.30 -8.63
N THR A 61 6.94 8.34 -8.15
CA THR A 61 7.97 9.25 -8.67
C THR A 61 8.31 8.93 -10.12
N MET A 62 8.56 7.66 -10.45
CA MET A 62 8.85 7.22 -11.81
C MET A 62 7.67 7.50 -12.76
N PHE A 63 6.44 7.27 -12.29
CA PHE A 63 5.23 7.56 -13.03
C PHE A 63 5.16 9.05 -13.42
N ALA A 64 5.37 9.94 -12.44
CA ALA A 64 5.37 11.38 -12.66
C ALA A 64 6.48 11.84 -13.62
N LEU A 65 7.70 11.30 -13.47
CA LEU A 65 8.84 11.62 -14.35
C LEU A 65 8.67 11.09 -15.78
N SER A 66 7.79 10.11 -16.00
CA SER A 66 7.51 9.51 -17.31
C SER A 66 6.40 10.20 -18.10
N ASP A 67 6.08 11.47 -17.79
CA ASP A 67 4.87 12.16 -18.27
C ASP A 67 3.58 11.37 -18.01
N LYS A 68 3.55 10.50 -16.99
CA LYS A 68 2.43 9.60 -16.68
C LYS A 68 2.08 8.61 -17.80
N LYS A 69 3.05 8.27 -18.67
CA LYS A 69 2.85 7.38 -19.83
C LYS A 69 3.29 5.93 -19.58
N VAL A 70 4.03 5.66 -18.51
CA VAL A 70 4.54 4.32 -18.18
C VAL A 70 3.66 3.66 -17.13
N GLY A 71 3.25 2.42 -17.38
CA GLY A 71 2.48 1.62 -16.41
C GLY A 71 3.37 1.00 -15.33
N ILE A 72 2.74 0.43 -14.30
CA ILE A 72 3.40 -0.40 -13.30
C ILE A 72 3.10 -1.86 -13.59
N ASP A 73 4.06 -2.75 -13.34
CA ASP A 73 3.85 -4.20 -13.46
C ASP A 73 2.62 -4.61 -12.62
N PRO A 74 1.59 -5.24 -13.22
CA PRO A 74 0.42 -5.70 -12.49
C PRO A 74 0.74 -6.62 -11.31
N ILE A 75 1.82 -7.40 -11.36
CA ILE A 75 2.24 -8.27 -10.26
C ILE A 75 2.57 -7.44 -9.01
N VAL A 76 3.29 -6.34 -9.19
CA VAL A 76 3.65 -5.42 -8.10
C VAL A 76 2.41 -4.80 -7.47
N VAL A 77 1.46 -4.35 -8.31
CA VAL A 77 0.17 -3.79 -7.85
C VAL A 77 -0.63 -4.83 -7.06
N MET A 78 -0.64 -6.08 -7.53
CA MET A 78 -1.34 -7.17 -6.83
C MET A 78 -0.71 -7.53 -5.49
N ASP A 79 0.61 -7.45 -5.36
CA ASP A 79 1.29 -7.71 -4.09
C ASP A 79 1.00 -6.60 -3.06
N TRP A 80 0.96 -5.33 -3.49
CA TRP A 80 0.47 -4.24 -2.64
C TRP A 80 -0.98 -4.47 -2.19
N HIS A 81 -1.85 -4.90 -3.12
CA HIS A 81 -3.25 -5.16 -2.79
C HIS A 81 -3.41 -6.28 -1.76
N LYS A 82 -2.68 -7.39 -1.89
CA LYS A 82 -2.72 -8.49 -0.90
C LYS A 82 -2.30 -8.02 0.49
N LEU A 83 -1.19 -7.26 0.56
CA LEU A 83 -0.70 -6.71 1.83
C LEU A 83 -1.71 -5.74 2.45
N LEU A 84 -2.34 -4.89 1.63
CA LEU A 84 -3.39 -3.99 2.08
C LEU A 84 -4.59 -4.76 2.68
N MET A 85 -5.04 -5.84 2.03
CA MET A 85 -6.14 -6.66 2.53
C MET A 85 -5.80 -7.33 3.86
N GLU A 86 -4.56 -7.79 4.04
CA GLU A 86 -4.05 -8.32 5.31
C GLU A 86 -4.08 -7.24 6.41
N CYS A 87 -3.56 -6.03 6.12
CA CYS A 87 -3.59 -4.91 7.06
C CYS A 87 -5.02 -4.49 7.42
N GLN A 88 -5.94 -4.50 6.45
CA GLN A 88 -7.35 -4.22 6.70
C GLN A 88 -7.99 -5.27 7.61
N ALA A 89 -7.71 -6.56 7.41
CA ALA A 89 -8.21 -7.62 8.29
C ALA A 89 -7.73 -7.44 9.73
N VAL A 90 -6.44 -7.13 9.91
CA VAL A 90 -5.86 -6.79 11.22
C VAL A 90 -6.55 -5.56 11.82
N GLY A 91 -6.69 -4.48 11.06
CA GLY A 91 -7.34 -3.25 11.52
C GLY A 91 -8.81 -3.41 11.88
N MET A 92 -9.56 -4.21 11.11
CA MET A 92 -10.97 -4.54 11.41
C MET A 92 -11.08 -5.31 12.72
N ARG A 93 -10.25 -6.34 12.90
CA ARG A 93 -10.23 -7.13 14.14
C ARG A 93 -9.76 -6.31 15.34
N TYR A 94 -8.81 -5.40 15.13
CA TYR A 94 -8.34 -4.49 16.18
C TYR A 94 -9.48 -3.61 16.71
N ARG A 95 -10.32 -3.06 15.82
CA ARG A 95 -11.47 -2.22 16.20
C ARG A 95 -12.63 -2.97 16.87
N GLN A 96 -12.59 -4.30 16.89
CA GLN A 96 -13.62 -5.15 17.52
C GLN A 96 -13.22 -5.59 18.94
N GLN A 97 -12.00 -5.26 19.38
CA GLN A 97 -11.58 -5.41 20.77
C GLN A 97 -12.09 -4.25 21.62
#